data_AF-A0A402AQI9-F1
#
_entry.id   AF-A0A402AQI9-F1
#
_cell.length_a   1.000
_cell.length_b   1.000
_cell.length_c   1.000
_cell.angle_alpha   90.00
_cell.angle_beta   90.00
_cell.angle_gamma   90.00
#
_symmetry.space_group_name_H-M   'P 1'
#
loop_
_entity.id
_entity.type
_entity.pdbx_description
1 polymer ?
#
loop_
_entity_poly.entity_id
_entity_poly.type
_entity_poly.pdbx_seq_one_letter_code
_entity_poly.pdbx_strand_id
1 'polypeptide(L)' 'MEEAERLCDRIAIMDEGQIIALGTLEQLLALRDQQQQVQRPHGLQELFIQLTGKTLRD' A
#
# COMPACT_ATOMS: atom_id res chain seq x y z
N MET A 1 10.03 3.00 0.54
CA MET A 1 8.62 3.07 0.97
C MET A 1 8.45 3.79 2.29
N GLU A 2 9.29 3.49 3.30
CA GLU A 2 9.24 4.14 4.61
C GLU A 2 9.37 5.69 4.54
N GLU A 3 10.12 6.24 3.57
CA GLU A 3 10.17 7.69 3.34
C GLU A 3 8.87 8.25 2.77
N ALA A 4 8.22 7.56 1.84
CA ALA A 4 6.93 7.98 1.28
C ALA A 4 5.83 7.94 2.34
N GLU A 5 5.88 6.96 3.26
CA GLU A 5 4.97 6.91 4.41
C GLU A 5 5.19 8.07 5.39
N ARG A 6 6.45 8.50 5.58
CA ARG A 6 6.79 9.58 6.51
C ARG A 6 6.61 10.98 5.93
N LEU A 7 6.79 11.14 4.62
CA LEU A 7 6.87 12.44 3.96
C LEU A 7 5.64 12.79 3.13
N CYS A 8 4.80 11.82 2.75
CA CYS A 8 3.66 12.08 1.87
C CYS A 8 2.33 11.95 2.62
N ASP A 9 1.47 12.97 2.49
CA ASP A 9 0.11 12.93 3.02
C ASP A 9 -0.82 12.00 2.23
N ARG A 10 -0.51 11.82 0.94
CA ARG A 10 -1.27 11.00 -0.01
C ARG A 10 -0.34 10.18 -0.88
N ILE A 11 -0.76 8.95 -1.15
CA ILE A 11 0.00 7.97 -1.90
C ILE A 11 -0.86 7.43 -3.03
N ALA A 12 -0.27 7.34 -4.23
CA ALA A 12 -0.83 6.68 -5.39
C ALA A 12 -0.07 5.39 -5.67
N ILE A 13 -0.78 4.31 -5.93
CA ILE A 13 -0.22 3.05 -6.39
C ILE A 13 -0.57 2.89 -7.84
N MET A 14 0.47 2.71 -8.64
CA MET A 14 0.37 2.58 -10.09
C MET A 14 0.89 1.21 -10.50
N ASP A 15 0.16 0.56 -11.39
CA ASP A 15 0.58 -0.67 -12.06
C ASP A 15 0.35 -0.55 -13.57
N GLU A 16 1.33 -0.95 -14.37
CA GLU A 16 1.28 -0.87 -15.85
C GLU A 16 0.84 0.52 -16.40
N GLY A 17 1.24 1.59 -15.72
CA GLY A 17 0.90 2.98 -16.11
C GLY A 17 -0.52 3.43 -15.70
N GLN A 18 -1.25 2.63 -14.94
CA GLN A 18 -2.59 2.95 -14.44
C GLN A 18 -2.60 3.08 -12.92
N ILE A 19 -3.28 4.11 -12.39
CA ILE A 19 -3.45 4.27 -10.94
C ILE A 19 -4.54 3.30 -10.48
N ILE A 20 -4.15 2.33 -9.67
CA ILE A 20 -5.05 1.28 -9.15
C ILE A 20 -5.56 1.61 -7.75
N ALA A 21 -4.84 2.44 -6.98
CA ALA A 21 -5.29 2.94 -5.69
C ALA A 21 -4.70 4.33 -5.41
N LEU A 22 -5.47 5.21 -4.76
CA LEU A 22 -5.05 6.57 -4.40
C LEU A 22 -5.74 6.98 -3.12
N GLY A 23 -4.97 7.43 -2.12
CA GLY A 23 -5.54 7.87 -0.85
C GLY A 23 -4.46 8.22 0.17
N THR A 24 -4.87 8.53 1.40
CA THR A 24 -3.95 8.54 2.54
C THR A 24 -3.50 7.11 2.86
N LEU A 25 -2.40 6.96 3.59
CA LEU A 25 -1.94 5.63 4.01
C LEU A 25 -3.04 4.86 4.76
N GLU A 26 -3.77 5.52 5.65
CA GLU A 26 -4.90 4.91 6.38
C GLU A 26 -6.03 4.45 5.45
N GLN A 27 -6.40 5.26 4.45
CA GLN A 27 -7.42 4.91 3.46
C GLN A 27 -7.01 3.70 2.64
N LEU A 28 -5.74 3.67 2.21
CA LEU A 28 -5.20 2.53 1.49
C LEU A 28 -5.20 1.29 2.37
N LEU A 29 -4.69 1.37 3.60
CA LEU A 29 -4.66 0.26 4.55
C LEU A 29 -6.07 -0.27 4.89
N ALA A 30 -7.08 0.60 4.94
CA ALA A 30 -8.47 0.20 5.17
C ALA A 30 -9.06 -0.63 4.02
N LEU A 31 -8.53 -0.54 2.79
CA LEU A 31 -8.92 -1.42 1.68
C LEU A 31 -8.61 -2.90 1.98
N ARG A 32 -7.73 -3.19 2.96
CA ARG A 32 -7.34 -4.54 3.38
C ARG A 32 -8.32 -5.18 4.39
N ASP A 33 -9.06 -4.40 5.16
CA ASP A 33 -9.62 -4.84 6.45
C ASP A 33 -10.84 -5.78 6.39
N GLN A 34 -11.05 -6.49 5.28
CA GLN A 34 -12.12 -7.49 5.20
C GLN A 34 -11.75 -8.90 5.68
N GLN A 35 -10.47 -9.27 5.88
CA GLN A 35 -10.15 -10.70 6.09
C GLN A 35 -9.07 -11.13 7.11
N GLN A 36 -8.26 -10.27 7.75
CA GLN A 36 -7.16 -10.80 8.59
C GLN A 36 -6.95 -10.06 9.92
N GLN A 37 -7.40 -10.69 11.01
CA GLN A 37 -7.00 -10.35 12.37
C GLN A 37 -5.66 -11.04 12.72
N VAL A 38 -4.79 -10.25 13.39
CA VAL A 38 -3.63 -10.68 14.20
C VAL A 38 -2.34 -11.06 13.43
N GLN A 39 -1.55 -10.05 13.04
CA GLN A 39 -0.15 -9.82 13.46
C GLN A 39 0.45 -8.64 12.67
N ARG A 40 1.19 -7.75 13.37
CA ARG A 40 1.81 -6.50 12.89
C ARG A 40 2.81 -6.73 11.72
N PRO A 41 3.34 -5.68 11.04
CA PRO A 41 2.80 -4.35 10.78
C PRO A 41 2.34 -4.21 9.31
N HIS A 42 1.24 -3.51 9.08
CA HIS A 42 0.78 -3.24 7.73
C HIS A 42 1.36 -1.92 7.21
N GLY A 43 2.40 -2.01 6.38
CA GLY A 43 3.02 -0.88 5.72
C GLY A 43 2.59 -0.76 4.25
N LEU A 44 3.02 0.33 3.61
CA LEU A 44 2.80 0.59 2.19
C LEU A 44 3.39 -0.50 1.30
N GLN A 45 4.48 -1.14 1.73
CA GLN A 45 5.12 -2.24 1.01
C GLN A 45 4.23 -3.46 0.82
N GLU A 46 3.63 -3.94 1.91
CA GLU A 46 2.72 -5.08 1.84
C GLU A 46 1.52 -4.75 0.95
N LEU A 47 1.02 -3.52 1.07
CA LEU A 47 -0.11 -3.05 0.30
C LEU A 47 0.19 -2.98 -1.20
N PHE A 48 1.41 -2.60 -1.59
CA PHE A 48 1.85 -2.64 -2.98
C PHE A 48 1.91 -4.08 -3.51
N ILE A 49 2.52 -5.01 -2.77
CA ILE A 49 2.64 -6.41 -3.19
C ILE A 49 1.25 -7.02 -3.37
N GLN A 50 0.34 -6.75 -2.43
CA GLN A 50 -1.03 -7.25 -2.49
C GLN A 50 -1.79 -6.71 -3.70
N LEU A 51 -1.71 -5.42 -3.99
CA LEU A 51 -2.47 -4.78 -5.07
C LEU A 51 -1.90 -5.05 -6.45
N THR A 52 -0.58 -5.20 -6.57
CA THR A 52 0.09 -5.41 -7.86
C THR A 52 0.42 -6.87 -8.14
N GLY A 53 0.42 -7.74 -7.12
CA GLY A 53 0.88 -9.13 -7.23
C GLY A 53 2.38 -9.25 -7.55
N LYS A 54 3.13 -8.16 -7.52
CA LYS A 54 4.55 -8.10 -7.88
C LYS A 54 5.41 -7.97 -6.62
N THR A 55 6.47 -8.76 -6.53
CA THR A 55 7.52 -8.56 -5.53
C THR A 55 8.41 -7.40 -5.96
N LEU A 56 8.61 -6.42 -5.07
CA LEU A 56 9.58 -5.35 -5.28
C LEU A 56 10.99 -5.96 -5.33
N ARG A 57 11.77 -5.62 -6.36
CA ARG A 57 13.23 -5.81 -6.36
C ARG A 57 13.87 -4.52 -5.87
N ASP A 58 14.95 -4.66 -5.10
CA ASP A 58 15.66 -3.60 -4.35
C ASP A 58 15.90 -2.30 -5.13
#